data_AF-A0A9W8FNN9-F1
#
_entry.id   AF-A0A9W8FNN9-F1
#
_cell.length_a   1.000
_cell.length_b   1.000
_cell.length_c   1.000
_cell.angle_alpha   90.00
_cell.angle_beta   90.00
_cell.angle_gamma   90.00
#
_symmetry.space_group_name_H-M   'P 1'
#
loop_
_entity.id
_entity.type
_entity.pdbx_description
1 polymer ?
#
loop_
_entity_poly.entity_id
_entity_poly.type
_entity_poly.pdbx_seq_one_letter_code
_entity_poly.pdbx_strand_id
1 'polypeptide(L)'
;MDPLAAILPADQDSKTAVVDANNIEALSSDNCTLASGHSTSTVGHSRQSSLSELQTTMSCFEGVSSRLKSVFSAKGQQYQEQNTRLIEKVSSKLAAPAKSETEPGLAEKKKANGHQVAPGKFEQENHFYPRVLNAQIHPLVASFFGLGNERIIARYAHLRPMVDQDKLRELLNYRPKYFSWAGSDLFNVTTSTGQHQMIVVETNSCPSGQKSMPLLQESDEFGGYRVVIRSAFRDLLEDTECDGDLAVVYDKNPMEASGYAAVLAEESGEHVWLVEFHDTDADPPVRWKDRVMLIRDSSGKWHRIRACFRYITQRPWNRIPIHTRTRILNPVIACLAGGRNKMMAARAYEIFNSELREHNLSVRAPLTAYNVVRDEIPMWIESMGGHAVIKDPYSNAGQGVWTITNEKDLDSFMSLDHRYDKFIVQSLVGNSSWSSTTQDGCFYHVGTIPNKNSNIFVSDIRMMVAAASDGFRPVSTYARRARNPLIRRLEDDPDATSWGMLGTNLSVRNSDGSWSTESQRLMLMDRKDFNQLGIGIDELIDGYIQTVLSVIAIDKMCQRLVDNDRFDCNLFRTLNPDEALISEITL
;
A
#
# COMPACT_ATOMS: atom_id res chain seq x y z
N MET A 1 52.39 -34.63 -16.05
CA MET A 1 51.82 -35.98 -16.16
C MET A 1 50.46 -35.81 -16.82
N ASP A 2 50.41 -36.06 -18.12
CA ASP A 2 49.20 -36.36 -18.92
C ASP A 2 48.97 -37.90 -18.84
N PRO A 3 47.93 -38.56 -19.43
CA PRO A 3 46.76 -38.09 -20.19
C PRO A 3 45.45 -38.92 -19.98
N LEU A 4 44.37 -38.56 -20.73
CA LEU A 4 43.37 -39.41 -21.46
C LEU A 4 41.98 -38.74 -21.44
N ALA A 5 41.41 -38.16 -22.52
CA ALA A 5 41.01 -38.66 -23.85
C ALA A 5 39.55 -39.20 -23.94
N ALA A 6 38.73 -38.42 -24.67
CA ALA A 6 37.65 -38.75 -25.63
C ALA A 6 36.47 -39.67 -25.24
N ILE A 7 35.25 -39.26 -25.67
CA ILE A 7 34.34 -39.97 -26.61
C ILE A 7 33.06 -39.13 -26.86
N LEU A 8 32.73 -38.90 -28.14
CA LEU A 8 31.42 -38.46 -28.69
C LEU A 8 30.52 -39.69 -28.92
N PRO A 9 29.20 -39.52 -29.17
CA PRO A 9 28.76 -39.62 -30.57
C PRO A 9 27.64 -38.64 -30.98
N ALA A 10 27.47 -38.56 -32.30
CA ALA A 10 26.51 -37.80 -33.08
C ALA A 10 25.17 -38.57 -33.32
N ASP A 11 24.11 -37.82 -33.62
CA ASP A 11 23.13 -38.02 -34.72
C ASP A 11 22.06 -36.91 -34.60
N GLN A 12 21.93 -35.97 -35.56
CA GLN A 12 21.14 -36.07 -36.80
C GLN A 12 19.69 -36.53 -36.59
N ASP A 13 18.73 -35.59 -36.64
CA ASP A 13 17.72 -35.65 -37.69
C ASP A 13 16.92 -34.34 -37.85
N SER A 14 16.92 -33.88 -39.10
CA SER A 14 16.21 -32.74 -39.64
C SER A 14 14.85 -33.16 -40.18
N LYS A 15 13.76 -32.42 -39.89
CA LYS A 15 12.57 -32.39 -40.75
C LYS A 15 12.01 -30.98 -40.87
N THR A 16 12.42 -30.32 -41.94
CA THR A 16 11.70 -29.28 -42.67
C THR A 16 10.35 -29.82 -43.15
N ALA A 17 9.26 -29.09 -42.86
CA ALA A 17 7.99 -29.24 -43.54
C ALA A 17 7.66 -27.92 -44.25
N VAL A 18 7.65 -28.05 -45.57
CA VAL A 18 7.18 -27.10 -46.57
C VAL A 18 5.69 -26.84 -46.36
N VAL A 19 5.26 -25.57 -46.37
CA VAL A 19 3.86 -25.22 -46.63
C VAL A 19 3.84 -24.16 -47.72
N ASP A 20 3.10 -24.51 -48.77
CA ASP A 20 2.86 -23.77 -50.00
C ASP A 20 2.35 -22.35 -49.78
N ALA A 21 2.94 -21.44 -50.54
CA ALA A 21 2.36 -20.16 -50.91
C ALA A 21 1.51 -20.37 -52.18
N ASN A 22 0.24 -19.98 -52.14
CA ASN A 22 -0.55 -19.50 -53.28
C ASN A 22 -1.93 -19.01 -52.79
N ASN A 23 -2.07 -17.68 -52.60
CA ASN A 23 -3.08 -16.88 -53.30
C ASN A 23 -3.09 -15.41 -52.82
N ILE A 24 -2.75 -14.54 -53.79
CA ILE A 24 -3.42 -13.26 -54.12
C ILE A 24 -3.20 -12.11 -53.12
N GLU A 25 -2.17 -11.27 -53.33
CA GLU A 25 -2.20 -10.04 -54.17
C GLU A 25 -3.42 -9.14 -53.94
N ALA A 26 -3.20 -7.96 -53.33
CA ALA A 26 -3.52 -6.68 -53.96
C ALA A 26 -3.13 -5.50 -53.05
N LEU A 27 -2.32 -4.58 -53.63
CA LEU A 27 -2.10 -3.17 -53.26
C LEU A 27 -1.21 -2.92 -52.03
N SER A 28 -0.17 -2.08 -52.03
CA SER A 28 0.56 -1.28 -53.02
C SER A 28 1.68 -0.64 -52.20
N SER A 29 2.95 -0.96 -52.48
CA SER A 29 3.98 0.01 -52.89
C SER A 29 3.89 1.40 -52.24
N ASP A 30 4.80 1.69 -51.29
CA ASP A 30 5.88 2.64 -51.53
C ASP A 30 6.79 2.76 -50.29
N ASN A 31 7.99 2.18 -50.41
CA ASN A 31 9.15 2.47 -49.57
C ASN A 31 9.90 3.63 -50.20
N CYS A 32 10.19 4.70 -49.44
CA CYS A 32 11.14 5.73 -49.85
C CYS A 32 12.29 5.82 -48.85
N THR A 33 13.44 5.34 -49.29
CA THR A 33 14.77 5.43 -48.68
C THR A 33 15.29 6.86 -48.79
N LEU A 34 15.76 7.44 -47.68
CA LEU A 34 16.49 8.72 -47.66
C LEU A 34 17.98 8.48 -47.85
N ALA A 35 18.55 9.01 -48.94
CA ALA A 35 19.99 9.14 -49.14
C ALA A 35 20.38 10.62 -49.18
N SER A 36 21.40 10.93 -48.40
CA SER A 36 22.05 12.23 -48.19
C SER A 36 22.83 12.72 -49.40
N GLY A 37 22.71 14.02 -49.73
CA GLY A 37 23.60 14.71 -50.65
C GLY A 37 23.58 16.21 -50.42
N HIS A 38 24.69 16.77 -49.95
CA HIS A 38 24.96 18.21 -49.90
C HIS A 38 25.44 18.71 -51.27
N SER A 39 24.83 19.79 -51.77
CA SER A 39 25.53 20.81 -52.57
C SER A 39 24.73 22.12 -52.62
N THR A 40 25.47 23.20 -52.83
CA THR A 40 25.18 24.61 -52.57
C THR A 40 24.44 25.34 -53.71
N SER A 41 23.69 26.38 -53.32
CA SER A 41 23.50 27.69 -53.99
C SER A 41 22.15 28.04 -54.64
N THR A 42 21.80 29.33 -54.43
CA THR A 42 20.87 30.24 -55.15
C THR A 42 19.35 30.24 -54.91
N VAL A 43 18.94 31.24 -54.11
CA VAL A 43 17.85 32.24 -54.29
C VAL A 43 16.67 31.91 -55.21
N GLY A 44 15.45 32.00 -54.64
CA GLY A 44 14.27 32.59 -55.31
C GLY A 44 13.06 31.67 -55.48
N HIS A 45 11.93 32.10 -54.88
CA HIS A 45 10.55 31.61 -55.06
C HIS A 45 10.13 30.26 -54.43
N SER A 46 9.38 30.32 -53.32
CA SER A 46 8.12 29.56 -53.12
C SER A 46 7.52 29.76 -51.71
N ARG A 47 7.04 30.97 -51.38
CA ARG A 47 6.28 31.20 -50.14
C ARG A 47 4.77 30.90 -50.27
N GLN A 48 4.36 30.24 -51.36
CA GLN A 48 2.96 29.91 -51.65
C GLN A 48 2.65 28.40 -51.71
N SER A 49 3.64 27.51 -51.76
CA SER A 49 3.41 26.05 -51.75
C SER A 49 3.32 25.45 -50.33
N SER A 50 3.93 26.10 -49.33
CA SER A 50 3.92 25.60 -47.95
C SER A 50 2.63 25.87 -47.18
N LEU A 51 1.78 26.80 -47.66
CA LEU A 51 0.48 27.12 -47.04
C LEU A 51 -0.64 26.19 -47.50
N SER A 52 -0.59 25.70 -48.74
CA SER A 52 -1.57 24.73 -49.25
C SER A 52 -1.39 23.33 -48.66
N GLU A 53 -0.16 22.92 -48.38
CA GLU A 53 0.11 21.62 -47.75
C GLU A 53 -0.32 21.57 -46.28
N LEU A 54 -0.12 22.67 -45.53
CA LEU A 54 -0.59 22.82 -44.14
C LEU A 54 -2.12 22.90 -44.02
N GLN A 55 -2.80 23.56 -44.97
CA GLN A 55 -4.26 23.61 -45.00
C GLN A 55 -4.88 22.24 -45.33
N THR A 56 -4.23 21.45 -46.19
CA THR A 56 -4.70 20.10 -46.55
C THR A 56 -4.51 19.09 -45.41
N THR A 57 -3.45 19.23 -44.61
CA THR A 57 -3.25 18.38 -43.41
C THR A 57 -4.21 18.74 -42.27
N MET A 58 -4.53 20.03 -42.08
CA MET A 58 -5.53 20.45 -41.08
C MET A 58 -6.94 20.00 -41.45
N SER A 59 -7.35 20.07 -42.72
CA SER A 59 -8.70 19.61 -43.12
C SER A 59 -8.86 18.08 -42.97
N CYS A 60 -7.79 17.31 -43.18
CA CYS A 60 -7.78 15.87 -42.92
C CYS A 60 -7.91 15.55 -41.41
N PHE A 61 -7.25 16.32 -40.54
CA PHE A 61 -7.37 16.16 -39.08
C PHE A 61 -8.77 16.52 -38.55
N GLU A 62 -9.38 17.58 -39.08
CA GLU A 62 -10.76 17.96 -38.74
C GLU A 62 -11.78 16.92 -39.26
N GLY A 63 -11.53 16.32 -40.42
CA GLY A 63 -12.33 15.22 -40.97
C GLY A 63 -12.29 13.94 -40.12
N VAL A 64 -11.12 13.60 -39.55
CA VAL A 64 -10.97 12.43 -38.65
C VAL A 64 -11.57 12.71 -37.27
N SER A 65 -11.37 13.92 -36.72
CA SER A 65 -11.96 14.34 -35.43
C SER A 65 -13.50 14.37 -35.46
N SER A 66 -14.09 14.88 -36.55
CA SER A 66 -15.54 14.92 -36.73
C SER A 66 -16.15 13.53 -36.91
N ARG A 67 -15.49 12.63 -37.65
CA ARG A 67 -15.92 11.23 -37.77
C ARG A 67 -15.85 10.50 -36.43
N LEU A 68 -14.78 10.66 -35.66
CA LEU A 68 -14.66 10.06 -34.32
C LEU A 68 -15.77 10.56 -33.39
N LYS A 69 -16.02 11.88 -33.34
CA LYS A 69 -17.11 12.47 -32.55
C LYS A 69 -18.49 11.93 -32.96
N SER A 70 -18.75 11.74 -34.25
CA SER A 70 -20.03 11.15 -34.71
C SER A 70 -20.20 9.68 -34.33
N VAL A 71 -19.12 8.90 -34.34
CA VAL A 71 -19.14 7.47 -33.96
C VAL A 71 -19.33 7.33 -32.44
N PHE A 72 -18.69 8.19 -31.65
CA PHE A 72 -18.87 8.21 -30.18
C PHE A 72 -20.27 8.70 -29.78
N SER A 73 -20.84 9.69 -30.47
CA SER A 73 -22.22 10.14 -30.24
C SER A 73 -23.24 9.04 -30.58
N ALA A 74 -23.02 8.30 -31.68
CA ALA A 74 -23.90 7.21 -32.09
C ALA A 74 -23.86 6.03 -31.10
N LYS A 75 -22.66 5.64 -30.62
CA LYS A 75 -22.52 4.58 -29.60
C LYS A 75 -23.08 5.00 -28.23
N GLY A 76 -22.91 6.27 -27.85
CA GLY A 76 -23.46 6.81 -26.59
C GLY A 76 -24.99 6.84 -26.57
N GLN A 77 -25.64 7.21 -27.68
CA GLN A 77 -27.10 7.17 -27.81
C GLN A 77 -27.63 5.73 -27.82
N GLN A 78 -26.93 4.80 -28.47
CA GLN A 78 -27.31 3.38 -28.48
C GLN A 78 -27.24 2.76 -27.08
N TYR A 79 -26.26 3.16 -26.26
CA TYR A 79 -26.11 2.72 -24.86
C TYR A 79 -27.20 3.30 -23.95
N GLN A 80 -27.58 4.57 -24.16
CA GLN A 80 -28.70 5.19 -23.43
C GLN A 80 -30.04 4.52 -23.77
N GLU A 81 -30.34 4.25 -25.04
CA GLU A 81 -31.59 3.58 -25.42
C GLU A 81 -31.68 2.14 -24.90
N GLN A 82 -30.56 1.41 -24.83
CA GLN A 82 -30.52 0.08 -24.21
C GLN A 82 -30.76 0.13 -22.70
N ASN A 83 -30.18 1.11 -22.00
CA ASN A 83 -30.38 1.29 -20.56
C ASN A 83 -31.81 1.74 -20.22
N THR A 84 -32.42 2.64 -20.99
CA THR A 84 -33.82 3.05 -20.76
C THR A 84 -34.78 1.87 -20.93
N ARG A 85 -34.56 1.01 -21.93
CA ARG A 85 -35.35 -0.22 -22.12
C ARG A 85 -35.16 -1.25 -21.01
N LEU A 86 -33.96 -1.31 -20.41
CA LEU A 86 -33.69 -2.20 -19.28
C LEU A 86 -34.35 -1.69 -17.99
N ILE A 87 -34.31 -0.38 -17.75
CA ILE A 87 -34.94 0.28 -16.60
C ILE A 87 -36.47 0.13 -16.66
N GLU A 88 -37.11 0.35 -17.81
CA GLU A 88 -38.56 0.13 -17.96
C GLU A 88 -38.97 -1.33 -17.70
N LYS A 89 -38.11 -2.29 -18.08
CA LYS A 89 -38.35 -3.74 -17.90
C LYS A 89 -38.14 -4.21 -16.45
N VAL A 90 -37.35 -3.48 -15.67
CA VAL A 90 -37.12 -3.73 -14.24
C VAL A 90 -38.19 -3.03 -13.39
N SER A 91 -38.56 -1.80 -13.75
CA SER A 91 -39.64 -1.06 -13.07
C SER A 91 -41.01 -1.74 -13.19
N SER A 92 -41.27 -2.49 -14.27
CA SER A 92 -42.52 -3.27 -14.41
C SER A 92 -42.57 -4.57 -13.59
N LYS A 93 -41.48 -4.96 -12.91
CA LYS A 93 -41.40 -6.19 -12.08
C LYS A 93 -41.42 -5.94 -10.57
N LEU A 94 -41.37 -4.68 -10.12
CA LEU A 94 -41.25 -4.33 -8.69
C LEU A 94 -42.56 -3.88 -8.01
N ALA A 95 -43.72 -4.08 -8.65
CA ALA A 95 -45.02 -3.81 -8.05
C ALA A 95 -45.63 -5.07 -7.39
N ALA A 96 -45.06 -5.52 -6.26
CA ALA A 96 -45.74 -6.42 -5.33
C ALA A 96 -45.21 -6.20 -3.90
N PRO A 97 -46.06 -6.00 -2.88
CA PRO A 97 -45.61 -5.70 -1.52
C PRO A 97 -45.05 -6.95 -0.84
N ALA A 98 -43.80 -6.89 -0.39
CA ALA A 98 -43.12 -7.95 0.34
C ALA A 98 -43.67 -8.07 1.78
N LYS A 99 -44.04 -9.29 2.17
CA LYS A 99 -44.46 -9.67 3.52
C LYS A 99 -43.27 -9.65 4.47
N SER A 100 -43.47 -9.14 5.69
CA SER A 100 -42.51 -9.13 6.77
C SER A 100 -42.22 -10.54 7.29
N GLU A 101 -41.00 -11.03 7.09
CA GLU A 101 -40.46 -12.18 7.81
C GLU A 101 -39.54 -11.67 8.93
N THR A 102 -39.92 -11.96 10.16
CA THR A 102 -39.17 -11.65 11.38
C THR A 102 -37.94 -12.54 11.50
N GLU A 103 -36.75 -11.94 11.57
CA GLU A 103 -35.50 -12.63 11.83
C GLU A 103 -35.45 -13.27 13.24
N PRO A 104 -34.86 -14.46 13.41
CA PRO A 104 -34.69 -15.09 14.71
C PRO A 104 -33.50 -14.50 15.47
N GLY A 105 -33.79 -13.93 16.64
CA GLY A 105 -32.95 -13.92 17.85
C GLY A 105 -31.48 -13.53 17.72
N LEU A 106 -31.19 -12.23 17.65
CA LEU A 106 -29.87 -11.69 18.03
C LEU A 106 -29.62 -11.97 19.52
N ALA A 107 -28.70 -12.88 19.83
CA ALA A 107 -28.14 -13.00 21.16
C ALA A 107 -27.60 -11.63 21.62
N GLU A 108 -28.02 -11.16 22.80
CA GLU A 108 -27.49 -9.93 23.40
C GLU A 108 -25.96 -10.03 23.47
N LYS A 109 -25.25 -9.28 22.61
CA LYS A 109 -23.81 -9.12 22.73
C LYS A 109 -23.52 -8.52 24.12
N LYS A 110 -22.74 -9.24 24.94
CA LYS A 110 -22.20 -8.70 26.19
C LYS A 110 -21.61 -7.31 25.92
N LYS A 111 -22.01 -6.31 26.71
CA LYS A 111 -21.45 -4.96 26.64
C LYS A 111 -19.93 -5.05 26.79
N ALA A 112 -19.19 -4.71 25.74
CA ALA A 112 -17.74 -4.59 25.81
C ALA A 112 -17.43 -3.41 26.74
N ASN A 113 -16.68 -3.65 27.81
CA ASN A 113 -16.22 -2.63 28.74
C ASN A 113 -14.69 -2.69 28.85
N GLY A 114 -14.06 -1.59 29.23
CA GLY A 114 -12.63 -1.55 29.49
C GLY A 114 -12.25 -2.45 30.66
N HIS A 115 -11.13 -3.13 30.54
CA HIS A 115 -10.51 -3.88 31.63
C HIS A 115 -9.10 -3.38 31.90
N GLN A 116 -8.65 -3.52 33.14
CA GLN A 116 -7.34 -3.05 33.57
C GLN A 116 -6.27 -4.13 33.32
N VAL A 117 -5.16 -3.71 32.75
CA VAL A 117 -3.93 -4.49 32.64
C VAL A 117 -2.93 -3.88 33.62
N ALA A 118 -2.42 -4.70 34.54
CA ALA A 118 -1.46 -4.28 35.55
C ALA A 118 -0.01 -4.62 35.14
N PRO A 119 1.00 -3.96 35.72
CA PRO A 119 2.40 -4.38 35.57
C PRO A 119 2.60 -5.86 35.96
N GLY A 120 3.58 -6.52 35.35
CA GLY A 120 3.89 -7.94 35.59
C GLY A 120 2.89 -8.93 35.00
N LYS A 121 2.08 -8.53 34.02
CA LYS A 121 1.07 -9.38 33.35
C LYS A 121 1.40 -9.76 31.91
N PHE A 122 2.63 -9.48 31.46
CA PHE A 122 3.05 -9.84 30.11
C PHE A 122 3.41 -11.33 30.04
N GLU A 123 2.79 -12.04 29.11
CA GLU A 123 3.04 -13.47 28.83
C GLU A 123 3.22 -13.62 27.32
N GLN A 124 4.37 -14.13 26.88
CA GLN A 124 4.75 -14.12 25.47
C GLN A 124 3.77 -14.89 24.58
N GLU A 125 3.26 -16.01 25.07
CA GLU A 125 2.27 -16.88 24.42
C GLU A 125 0.96 -16.16 24.06
N ASN A 126 0.63 -15.08 24.78
CA ASN A 126 -0.58 -14.30 24.54
C ASN A 126 -0.39 -13.23 23.45
N HIS A 127 0.87 -12.93 23.09
CA HIS A 127 1.23 -11.75 22.30
C HIS A 127 2.05 -12.06 21.03
N PHE A 128 2.55 -13.30 20.90
CA PHE A 128 3.30 -13.76 19.73
C PHE A 128 2.66 -15.01 19.13
N TYR A 129 2.85 -15.23 17.83
CA TYR A 129 2.47 -16.50 17.24
C TYR A 129 3.32 -17.64 17.83
N PRO A 130 2.76 -18.84 18.06
CA PRO A 130 3.53 -19.99 18.55
C PRO A 130 4.76 -20.29 17.68
N ARG A 131 4.63 -20.11 16.36
CA ARG A 131 5.73 -20.29 15.41
C ARG A 131 6.88 -19.30 15.65
N VAL A 132 6.57 -18.07 16.08
CA VAL A 132 7.56 -17.01 16.36
C VAL A 132 8.34 -17.30 17.63
N LEU A 133 7.67 -17.79 18.68
CA LEU A 133 8.34 -18.19 19.93
C LEU A 133 9.32 -19.34 19.74
N ASN A 134 9.09 -20.18 18.73
CA ASN A 134 9.97 -21.29 18.38
C ASN A 134 10.96 -20.96 17.25
N ALA A 135 10.98 -19.72 16.76
CA ALA A 135 11.81 -19.31 15.65
C ALA A 135 13.13 -18.68 16.12
N GLN A 136 14.23 -19.07 15.49
CA GLN A 136 15.52 -18.42 15.66
C GLN A 136 15.72 -17.36 14.59
N ILE A 137 16.00 -16.13 15.01
CA ILE A 137 16.28 -15.00 14.12
C ILE A 137 17.41 -15.33 13.13
N HIS A 138 17.25 -14.92 11.87
CA HIS A 138 18.31 -15.06 10.87
C HIS A 138 19.49 -14.14 11.21
N PRO A 139 20.76 -14.61 11.19
CA PRO A 139 21.91 -13.80 11.60
C PRO A 139 22.08 -12.47 10.84
N LEU A 140 21.80 -12.47 9.53
CA LEU A 140 21.84 -11.25 8.72
C LEU A 140 20.79 -10.23 9.18
N VAL A 141 19.57 -10.69 9.51
CA VAL A 141 18.52 -9.80 10.01
C VAL A 141 18.91 -9.25 11.38
N ALA A 142 19.38 -10.09 12.30
CA ALA A 142 19.89 -9.64 13.59
C ALA A 142 21.01 -8.58 13.43
N SER A 143 21.94 -8.81 12.50
CA SER A 143 23.00 -7.86 12.18
C SER A 143 22.46 -6.53 11.64
N PHE A 144 21.44 -6.56 10.77
CA PHE A 144 20.79 -5.36 10.24
C PHE A 144 20.21 -4.49 11.36
N PHE A 145 19.46 -5.08 12.29
CA PHE A 145 18.92 -4.36 13.46
C PHE A 145 20.02 -3.79 14.35
N GLY A 146 21.20 -4.41 14.38
CA GLY A 146 22.36 -3.95 15.13
C GLY A 146 23.25 -2.92 14.43
N LEU A 147 22.99 -2.53 13.17
CA LEU A 147 23.87 -1.61 12.42
C LEU A 147 23.86 -0.18 12.99
N GLY A 148 22.68 0.36 13.29
CA GLY A 148 22.52 1.79 13.60
C GLY A 148 22.67 2.70 12.37
N ASN A 149 22.17 3.93 12.50
CA ASN A 149 21.97 4.82 11.37
C ASN A 149 23.28 5.21 10.64
N GLU A 150 24.39 5.45 11.34
CA GLU A 150 25.66 5.82 10.67
C GLU A 150 26.19 4.75 9.72
N ARG A 151 26.15 3.47 10.12
CA ARG A 151 26.59 2.37 9.24
C ARG A 151 25.62 2.16 8.08
N ILE A 152 24.32 2.36 8.31
CA ILE A 152 23.29 2.32 7.27
C ILE A 152 23.55 3.41 6.23
N ILE A 153 23.78 4.66 6.66
CA ILE A 153 24.09 5.80 5.77
C ILE A 153 25.33 5.51 4.94
N ALA A 154 26.42 5.10 5.59
CA ALA A 154 27.69 4.81 4.92
C ALA A 154 27.53 3.73 3.84
N ARG A 155 26.82 2.64 4.15
CA ARG A 155 26.57 1.56 3.18
C ARG A 155 25.66 2.01 2.04
N TYR A 156 24.57 2.71 2.34
CA TYR A 156 23.61 3.17 1.35
C TYR A 156 24.24 4.15 0.35
N ALA A 157 24.97 5.15 0.84
CA ALA A 157 25.62 6.14 -0.01
C ALA A 157 26.78 5.56 -0.81
N HIS A 158 27.49 4.55 -0.29
CA HIS A 158 28.51 3.84 -1.07
C HIS A 158 27.92 3.14 -2.31
N LEU A 159 26.74 2.52 -2.18
CA LEU A 159 26.03 1.90 -3.29
C LEU A 159 25.32 2.90 -4.20
N ARG A 160 25.16 4.15 -3.75
CA ARG A 160 24.50 5.23 -4.47
C ARG A 160 25.32 6.52 -4.35
N PRO A 161 26.45 6.66 -5.10
CA PRO A 161 27.43 7.73 -4.90
C PRO A 161 26.89 9.16 -5.06
N MET A 162 25.73 9.32 -5.71
CA MET A 162 25.07 10.62 -5.91
C MET A 162 24.23 11.05 -4.70
N VAL A 163 23.95 10.15 -3.76
CA VAL A 163 23.13 10.45 -2.57
C VAL A 163 23.91 11.38 -1.64
N ASP A 164 23.23 12.45 -1.22
CA ASP A 164 23.73 13.34 -0.18
C ASP A 164 23.67 12.66 1.19
N GLN A 165 24.85 12.35 1.75
CA GLN A 165 24.98 11.68 3.04
C GLN A 165 24.53 12.54 4.22
N ASP A 166 24.79 13.85 4.16
CA ASP A 166 24.45 14.76 5.25
C ASP A 166 22.94 14.97 5.30
N LYS A 167 22.31 15.07 4.13
CA LYS A 167 20.84 15.09 4.07
C LYS A 167 20.25 13.78 4.55
N LEU A 168 20.78 12.62 4.15
CA LEU A 168 20.28 11.34 4.64
C LEU A 168 20.42 11.22 6.16
N ARG A 169 21.52 11.71 6.73
CA ARG A 169 21.73 11.77 8.18
C ARG A 169 20.72 12.66 8.88
N GLU A 170 20.43 13.85 8.34
CA GLU A 170 19.38 14.74 8.84
C GLU A 170 18.03 14.00 8.87
N LEU A 171 17.69 13.29 7.79
CA LEU A 171 16.43 12.56 7.66
C LEU A 171 16.33 11.38 8.64
N LEU A 172 17.39 10.60 8.83
CA LEU A 172 17.36 9.51 9.82
C LEU A 172 17.30 10.02 11.26
N ASN A 173 17.74 11.25 11.53
CA ASN A 173 17.62 11.92 12.84
C ASN A 173 16.36 12.77 12.98
N TYR A 174 15.50 12.82 11.96
CA TYR A 174 14.27 13.59 11.97
C TYR A 174 13.35 13.13 13.12
N ARG A 175 12.75 14.09 13.82
CA ARG A 175 11.80 13.85 14.91
C ARG A 175 10.38 14.18 14.43
N PRO A 176 9.54 13.17 14.15
CA PRO A 176 8.17 13.38 13.73
C PRO A 176 7.36 14.13 14.80
N LYS A 177 6.50 15.05 14.36
CA LYS A 177 5.57 15.76 15.25
C LYS A 177 4.29 14.94 15.47
N TYR A 178 3.84 14.21 14.46
CA TYR A 178 2.56 13.51 14.44
C TYR A 178 2.69 12.01 14.12
N PHE A 179 3.75 11.57 13.45
CA PHE A 179 3.82 10.21 12.92
C PHE A 179 5.07 9.42 13.36
N SER A 180 5.15 9.12 14.66
CA SER A 180 6.36 8.56 15.29
C SER A 180 6.46 7.03 15.26
N TRP A 181 5.39 6.31 14.89
CA TRP A 181 5.41 4.85 14.74
C TRP A 181 4.67 4.43 13.49
N ALA A 182 5.32 3.72 12.58
CA ALA A 182 4.74 3.41 11.28
C ALA A 182 5.23 2.07 10.73
N GLY A 183 4.54 1.56 9.71
CA GLY A 183 5.04 0.46 8.92
C GLY A 183 4.70 0.60 7.46
N SER A 184 5.66 0.35 6.58
CA SER A 184 5.47 0.39 5.13
C SER A 184 5.51 -1.01 4.55
N ASP A 185 4.60 -1.25 3.61
CA ASP A 185 4.60 -2.43 2.76
C ASP A 185 5.46 -2.14 1.54
N LEU A 186 6.46 -3.00 1.33
CA LEU A 186 7.49 -2.80 0.33
C LEU A 186 7.48 -3.97 -0.65
N PHE A 187 7.69 -3.65 -1.92
CA PHE A 187 8.04 -4.65 -2.93
C PHE A 187 9.52 -4.55 -3.26
N ASN A 188 10.17 -5.72 -3.33
CA ASN A 188 11.45 -5.84 -4.01
C ASN A 188 11.18 -6.01 -5.51
N VAL A 189 11.60 -5.02 -6.29
CA VAL A 189 11.32 -4.94 -7.73
C VAL A 189 12.60 -4.82 -8.53
N THR A 190 12.50 -5.17 -9.80
CA THR A 190 13.50 -4.84 -10.81
C THR A 190 12.89 -3.89 -11.84
N THR A 191 13.67 -2.95 -12.34
CA THR A 191 13.28 -2.04 -13.42
C THR A 191 13.47 -2.68 -14.79
N SER A 192 13.00 -2.02 -15.84
CA SER A 192 13.30 -2.39 -17.24
C SER A 192 14.79 -2.41 -17.58
N THR A 193 15.62 -1.68 -16.82
CA THR A 193 17.09 -1.69 -16.96
C THR A 193 17.78 -2.73 -16.08
N GLY A 194 17.03 -3.53 -15.32
CA GLY A 194 17.56 -4.58 -14.43
C GLY A 194 18.01 -4.08 -13.05
N GLN A 195 17.65 -2.85 -12.66
CA GLN A 195 18.02 -2.31 -11.35
C GLN A 195 17.10 -2.85 -10.25
N HIS A 196 17.68 -3.51 -9.25
CA HIS A 196 16.95 -3.97 -8.07
C HIS A 196 16.76 -2.84 -7.06
N GLN A 197 15.55 -2.72 -6.51
CA GLN A 197 15.24 -1.74 -5.47
C GLN A 197 13.96 -2.04 -4.71
N MET A 198 13.87 -1.45 -3.52
CA MET A 198 12.67 -1.43 -2.70
C MET A 198 11.79 -0.23 -3.05
N ILE A 199 10.50 -0.48 -3.27
CA ILE A 199 9.48 0.56 -3.48
C ILE A 199 8.37 0.45 -2.45
N VAL A 200 7.79 1.58 -2.05
CA VAL A 200 6.69 1.69 -1.10
C VAL A 200 5.36 1.49 -1.81
N VAL A 201 4.58 0.51 -1.35
CA VAL A 201 3.23 0.21 -1.85
C VAL A 201 2.18 0.95 -1.03
N GLU A 202 2.36 0.95 0.30
CA GLU A 202 1.55 1.72 1.26
C GLU A 202 2.31 1.95 2.57
N THR A 203 1.96 3.01 3.29
CA THR A 203 2.44 3.28 4.65
C THR A 203 1.27 3.29 5.63
N ASN A 204 1.42 2.63 6.76
CA ASN A 204 0.36 2.37 7.73
C ASN A 204 0.63 3.05 9.07
N SER A 205 -0.39 3.73 9.61
CA SER A 205 -0.30 4.47 10.89
C SER A 205 -0.56 3.64 12.15
N CYS A 206 -1.09 2.43 12.01
CA CYS A 206 -1.15 1.40 13.06
C CYS A 206 -0.77 0.07 12.40
N PRO A 207 0.52 -0.14 12.12
CA PRO A 207 0.98 -1.37 11.51
C PRO A 207 0.85 -2.54 12.49
N SER A 208 0.66 -3.73 11.94
CA SER A 208 0.81 -4.99 12.67
C SER A 208 2.12 -5.66 12.28
N GLY A 209 2.76 -6.38 13.20
CA GLY A 209 3.99 -7.11 12.90
C GLY A 209 4.77 -7.68 14.08
N GLN A 210 4.56 -7.19 15.30
CA GLN A 210 5.26 -7.66 16.49
C GLN A 210 5.02 -9.14 16.74
N LYS A 211 3.77 -9.59 16.62
CA LYS A 211 3.40 -11.00 16.78
C LYS A 211 4.04 -11.93 15.72
N SER A 212 4.67 -11.36 14.69
CA SER A 212 5.27 -12.04 13.53
C SER A 212 6.80 -11.90 13.47
N MET A 213 7.43 -11.22 14.42
CA MET A 213 8.87 -10.96 14.46
C MET A 213 9.54 -11.85 15.52
N PRO A 214 10.45 -12.77 15.15
CA PRO A 214 11.28 -13.48 16.12
C PRO A 214 12.05 -12.51 17.01
N LEU A 215 12.26 -12.87 18.27
CA LEU A 215 13.04 -12.05 19.20
C LEU A 215 14.48 -11.93 18.68
N LEU A 216 15.02 -10.71 18.75
CA LEU A 216 16.43 -10.46 18.44
C LEU A 216 17.35 -11.05 19.51
N GLN A 217 16.88 -11.06 20.77
CA GLN A 217 17.56 -11.62 21.93
C GLN A 217 16.52 -12.34 22.80
N GLU A 218 16.80 -13.58 23.20
CA GLU A 218 15.86 -14.41 23.96
C GLU A 218 15.53 -13.84 25.34
N SER A 219 16.45 -13.08 25.94
CA SER A 219 16.26 -12.42 27.24
C SER A 219 15.35 -11.19 27.19
N ASP A 220 15.06 -10.64 26.00
CA ASP A 220 14.14 -9.51 25.85
C ASP A 220 12.75 -10.02 25.48
N GLU A 221 12.02 -10.47 26.50
CA GLU A 221 10.73 -11.15 26.32
C GLU A 221 9.67 -10.30 25.61
N PHE A 222 9.79 -8.97 25.70
CA PHE A 222 8.86 -8.00 25.13
C PHE A 222 9.14 -7.69 23.66
N GLY A 223 10.37 -7.92 23.19
CA GLY A 223 10.80 -7.62 21.83
C GLY A 223 10.40 -6.22 21.35
N GLY A 224 9.90 -6.13 20.12
CA GLY A 224 9.61 -4.84 19.49
C GLY A 224 8.43 -4.07 20.13
N TYR A 225 7.56 -4.71 20.95
CA TYR A 225 6.55 -3.98 21.71
C TYR A 225 7.20 -2.92 22.62
N ARG A 226 8.25 -3.31 23.36
CA ARG A 226 9.01 -2.42 24.25
C ARG A 226 9.74 -1.34 23.46
N VAL A 227 10.26 -1.67 22.28
CA VAL A 227 10.89 -0.68 21.40
C VAL A 227 9.89 0.42 21.03
N VAL A 228 8.67 0.08 20.59
CA VAL A 228 7.66 1.09 20.24
C VAL A 228 7.28 1.94 21.45
N ILE A 229 6.98 1.31 22.59
CA ILE A 229 6.56 2.05 23.79
C ILE A 229 7.66 3.01 24.26
N ARG A 230 8.92 2.57 24.31
CA ARG A 230 10.04 3.42 24.73
C ARG A 230 10.40 4.51 23.72
N SER A 231 10.21 4.26 22.43
CA SER A 231 10.62 5.20 21.38
C SER A 231 9.54 6.24 21.08
N ALA A 232 8.32 5.78 20.81
CA ALA A 232 7.26 6.61 20.24
C ALA A 232 6.20 7.03 21.26
N PHE A 233 5.99 6.24 22.33
CA PHE A 233 4.95 6.53 23.33
C PHE A 233 5.48 7.28 24.56
N ARG A 234 6.72 7.02 24.98
CA ARG A 234 7.34 7.63 26.17
C ARG A 234 7.36 9.16 26.09
N ASP A 235 7.90 9.73 25.00
CA ASP A 235 7.96 11.18 24.82
C ASP A 235 6.56 11.82 24.84
N LEU A 236 5.55 11.08 24.36
CA LEU A 236 4.15 11.50 24.35
C LEU A 236 3.50 11.47 25.75
N LEU A 237 4.01 10.66 26.68
CA LEU A 237 3.56 10.64 28.08
C LEU A 237 4.06 11.85 28.88
N GLU A 238 5.27 12.29 28.60
CA GLU A 238 5.91 13.44 29.27
C GLU A 238 5.22 14.76 28.93
N ASP A 239 4.56 14.84 27.77
CA ASP A 239 3.89 16.03 27.24
C ASP A 239 2.35 15.99 27.41
N THR A 240 1.84 15.48 28.54
CA THR A 240 0.38 15.40 28.78
C THR A 240 -0.19 16.68 29.40
N GLU A 241 -1.32 17.17 28.86
CA GLU A 241 -1.98 18.41 29.31
C GLU A 241 -3.17 18.20 30.27
N CYS A 242 -3.46 16.94 30.62
CA CYS A 242 -4.58 16.60 31.49
C CYS A 242 -4.29 15.37 32.34
N ASP A 243 -4.92 15.31 33.52
CA ASP A 243 -4.88 14.13 34.37
C ASP A 243 -5.85 13.05 33.89
N GLY A 244 -5.48 11.80 34.15
CA GLY A 244 -6.23 10.60 33.80
C GLY A 244 -5.34 9.37 33.76
N ASP A 245 -5.90 8.23 33.40
CA ASP A 245 -5.21 6.96 33.27
C ASP A 245 -4.61 6.80 31.85
N LEU A 246 -3.94 5.67 31.64
CA LEU A 246 -3.44 5.23 30.34
C LEU A 246 -4.42 4.25 29.68
N ALA A 247 -4.41 4.23 28.34
CA ALA A 247 -5.25 3.29 27.60
C ALA A 247 -4.60 2.73 26.34
N VAL A 248 -4.99 1.51 25.99
CA VAL A 248 -4.89 0.97 24.63
C VAL A 248 -6.30 0.73 24.10
N VAL A 249 -6.64 1.44 23.02
CA VAL A 249 -7.92 1.31 22.32
C VAL A 249 -7.72 0.57 21.01
N TYR A 250 -8.57 -0.39 20.68
CA TYR A 250 -8.41 -1.19 19.46
C TYR A 250 -9.74 -1.61 18.85
N ASP A 251 -9.75 -1.89 17.54
CA ASP A 251 -10.93 -2.40 16.83
C ASP A 251 -10.73 -3.80 16.24
N LYS A 252 -9.48 -4.29 16.23
CA LYS A 252 -9.12 -5.64 15.80
C LYS A 252 -7.77 -6.03 16.40
N ASN A 253 -7.39 -7.29 16.21
CA ASN A 253 -6.09 -7.83 16.60
C ASN A 253 -5.78 -7.73 18.11
N PRO A 254 -6.60 -8.37 18.97
CA PRO A 254 -6.43 -8.30 20.42
C PRO A 254 -5.05 -8.79 20.88
N MET A 255 -4.42 -9.74 20.17
CA MET A 255 -3.08 -10.26 20.47
C MET A 255 -2.00 -9.16 20.56
N GLU A 256 -1.94 -8.25 19.58
CA GLU A 256 -0.97 -7.15 19.64
C GLU A 256 -1.45 -6.01 20.53
N ALA A 257 -2.74 -5.70 20.52
CA ALA A 257 -3.28 -4.64 21.37
C ALA A 257 -3.06 -4.94 22.86
N SER A 258 -3.27 -6.18 23.29
CA SER A 258 -2.98 -6.61 24.66
C SER A 258 -1.47 -6.62 24.96
N GLY A 259 -0.63 -6.97 23.99
CA GLY A 259 0.83 -6.90 24.12
C GLY A 259 1.30 -5.47 24.37
N TYR A 260 0.81 -4.50 23.60
CA TYR A 260 1.10 -3.08 23.85
C TYR A 260 0.58 -2.60 25.20
N ALA A 261 -0.62 -3.06 25.63
CA ALA A 261 -1.18 -2.69 26.93
C ALA A 261 -0.34 -3.22 28.10
N ALA A 262 0.07 -4.48 28.03
CA ALA A 262 0.89 -5.13 29.05
C ALA A 262 2.29 -4.50 29.13
N VAL A 263 2.93 -4.23 27.98
CA VAL A 263 4.23 -3.54 27.97
C VAL A 263 4.12 -2.10 28.43
N LEU A 264 3.04 -1.39 28.07
CA LEU A 264 2.82 -0.04 28.55
C LEU A 264 2.62 -0.01 30.08
N ALA A 265 1.88 -0.97 30.64
CA ALA A 265 1.72 -1.10 32.08
C ALA A 265 3.08 -1.36 32.76
N GLU A 266 3.88 -2.28 32.22
CA GLU A 266 5.22 -2.59 32.71
C GLU A 266 6.15 -1.36 32.71
N GLU A 267 6.19 -0.61 31.59
CA GLU A 267 7.11 0.52 31.43
C GLU A 267 6.67 1.78 32.17
N SER A 268 5.36 1.96 32.41
CA SER A 268 4.82 3.10 33.17
C SER A 268 4.72 2.83 34.68
N GLY A 269 4.63 1.57 35.08
CA GLY A 269 4.31 1.19 36.47
C GLY A 269 2.84 1.46 36.85
N GLU A 270 1.98 1.78 35.89
CA GLU A 270 0.57 2.12 36.09
C GLU A 270 -0.35 1.05 35.47
N HIS A 271 -1.61 1.02 35.90
CA HIS A 271 -2.60 0.22 35.16
C HIS A 271 -2.93 0.89 33.83
N VAL A 272 -3.23 0.06 32.84
CA VAL A 272 -3.63 0.48 31.50
C VAL A 272 -5.00 -0.08 31.17
N TRP A 273 -5.91 0.77 30.70
CA TRP A 273 -7.21 0.33 30.20
C TRP A 273 -7.05 -0.29 28.81
N LEU A 274 -7.38 -1.58 28.67
CA LEU A 274 -7.52 -2.23 27.37
C LEU A 274 -9.01 -2.29 26.99
N VAL A 275 -9.37 -1.67 25.87
CA VAL A 275 -10.77 -1.51 25.48
C VAL A 275 -10.98 -1.62 23.97
N GLU A 276 -12.05 -2.31 23.60
CA GLU A 276 -12.52 -2.38 22.21
C GLU A 276 -13.30 -1.12 21.82
N PHE A 277 -13.07 -0.59 20.62
CA PHE A 277 -13.78 0.57 20.10
C PHE A 277 -14.11 0.41 18.60
N HIS A 278 -15.16 -0.36 18.37
CA HIS A 278 -15.68 -0.67 17.04
C HIS A 278 -16.50 0.48 16.46
N ASP A 279 -16.53 0.57 15.14
CA ASP A 279 -17.28 1.59 14.40
C ASP A 279 -18.81 1.41 14.53
N THR A 280 -19.28 0.17 14.51
CA THR A 280 -20.72 -0.17 14.52
C THR A 280 -21.29 -0.32 15.93
N ASP A 281 -20.58 0.12 16.97
CA ASP A 281 -21.03 -0.04 18.35
C ASP A 281 -22.02 1.08 18.71
N ALA A 282 -23.25 0.70 19.07
CA ALA A 282 -24.30 1.66 19.42
C ALA A 282 -24.12 2.24 20.85
N ASP A 283 -23.41 1.51 21.73
CA ASP A 283 -23.14 1.92 23.11
C ASP A 283 -21.66 1.68 23.46
N PRO A 284 -20.72 2.35 22.76
CA PRO A 284 -19.30 2.08 22.89
C PRO A 284 -18.79 2.40 24.29
N PRO A 285 -17.84 1.62 24.82
CA PRO A 285 -17.18 1.90 26.11
C PRO A 285 -16.18 3.06 26.04
N VAL A 286 -16.12 3.78 24.92
CA VAL A 286 -15.26 4.95 24.71
C VAL A 286 -16.12 6.12 24.28
N ARG A 287 -15.92 7.27 24.92
CA ARG A 287 -16.56 8.53 24.52
C ARG A 287 -15.63 9.71 24.71
N TRP A 288 -15.99 10.84 24.14
CA TRP A 288 -15.25 12.09 24.25
C TRP A 288 -16.06 13.14 25.01
N LYS A 289 -15.40 13.83 25.95
CA LYS A 289 -15.95 15.00 26.64
C LYS A 289 -14.88 16.06 26.75
N ASP A 290 -15.14 17.27 26.27
CA ASP A 290 -14.20 18.40 26.31
C ASP A 290 -12.83 18.05 25.71
N ARG A 291 -12.83 17.28 24.59
CA ARG A 291 -11.64 16.74 23.91
C ARG A 291 -10.81 15.73 24.73
N VAL A 292 -11.33 15.25 25.85
CA VAL A 292 -10.71 14.20 26.68
C VAL A 292 -11.43 12.88 26.46
N MET A 293 -10.67 11.81 26.21
CA MET A 293 -11.18 10.45 26.11
C MET A 293 -11.62 9.95 27.49
N LEU A 294 -12.79 9.32 27.53
CA LEU A 294 -13.34 8.62 28.68
C LEU A 294 -13.54 7.15 28.35
N ILE A 295 -13.13 6.25 29.25
CA ILE A 295 -13.35 4.80 29.13
C ILE A 295 -14.32 4.32 30.20
N ARG A 296 -15.30 3.49 29.81
CA ARG A 296 -16.26 2.85 30.71
C ARG A 296 -15.73 1.52 31.20
N ASP A 297 -15.71 1.32 32.51
CA ASP A 297 -15.37 0.04 33.14
C ASP A 297 -16.59 -0.89 33.27
N SER A 298 -16.36 -2.10 33.79
CA SER A 298 -17.41 -3.11 34.01
C SER A 298 -18.50 -2.69 35.00
N SER A 299 -18.23 -1.71 35.88
CA SER A 299 -19.20 -1.13 36.82
C SER A 299 -20.03 0.00 36.20
N GLY A 300 -19.73 0.39 34.96
CA GLY A 300 -20.37 1.52 34.28
C GLY A 300 -19.75 2.88 34.62
N LYS A 301 -18.66 2.92 35.40
CA LYS A 301 -17.95 4.16 35.74
C LYS A 301 -17.05 4.59 34.59
N TRP A 302 -17.00 5.90 34.36
CA TRP A 302 -16.19 6.52 33.31
C TRP A 302 -14.90 7.09 33.88
N HIS A 303 -13.76 6.70 33.30
CA HIS A 303 -12.42 7.12 33.70
C HIS A 303 -11.80 8.01 32.63
N ARG A 304 -11.13 9.08 33.05
CA ARG A 304 -10.43 10.01 32.15
C ARG A 304 -9.13 9.39 31.68
N ILE A 305 -8.77 9.61 30.42
CA ILE A 305 -7.53 9.10 29.84
C ILE A 305 -6.64 10.27 29.43
N ARG A 306 -5.41 10.30 29.95
CA ARG A 306 -4.43 11.35 29.61
C ARG A 306 -3.62 11.04 28.37
N ALA A 307 -3.31 9.77 28.15
CA ALA A 307 -2.60 9.29 26.98
C ALA A 307 -3.11 7.93 26.52
N CYS A 308 -3.18 7.73 25.21
CA CYS A 308 -3.76 6.56 24.60
C CYS A 308 -2.91 6.01 23.46
N PHE A 309 -2.52 4.74 23.55
CA PHE A 309 -1.98 3.99 22.42
C PHE A 309 -3.14 3.54 21.53
N ARG A 310 -3.27 4.14 20.34
CA ARG A 310 -4.37 3.85 19.43
C ARG A 310 -3.99 2.73 18.47
N TYR A 311 -4.69 1.62 18.59
CA TYR A 311 -4.68 0.50 17.66
C TYR A 311 -6.03 0.34 16.93
N ILE A 312 -6.64 1.48 16.58
CA ILE A 312 -7.89 1.54 15.81
C ILE A 312 -7.55 1.73 14.34
N THR A 313 -7.98 0.79 13.50
CA THR A 313 -7.51 0.65 12.13
C THR A 313 -8.55 0.97 11.07
N GLN A 314 -9.83 0.74 11.35
CA GLN A 314 -10.95 0.89 10.43
C GLN A 314 -11.63 2.23 10.68
N ARG A 315 -11.48 3.17 9.72
CA ARG A 315 -12.08 4.52 9.74
C ARG A 315 -11.96 5.25 11.09
N PRO A 316 -10.76 5.34 11.70
CA PRO A 316 -10.62 5.95 13.02
C PRO A 316 -11.14 7.39 13.11
N TRP A 317 -11.12 8.13 12.00
CA TRP A 317 -11.57 9.52 11.89
C TRP A 317 -13.06 9.75 12.16
N ASN A 318 -13.88 8.70 12.16
CA ASN A 318 -15.31 8.83 12.40
C ASN A 318 -15.73 8.77 13.87
N ARG A 319 -14.79 8.49 14.77
CA ARG A 319 -15.07 8.32 16.20
C ARG A 319 -13.96 8.80 17.13
N ILE A 320 -12.84 9.25 16.57
CA ILE A 320 -11.76 9.89 17.30
C ILE A 320 -11.60 11.29 16.70
N PRO A 321 -11.83 12.36 17.50
CA PRO A 321 -11.62 13.72 17.05
C PRO A 321 -10.20 13.94 16.56
N ILE A 322 -10.02 14.83 15.58
CA ILE A 322 -8.68 15.24 15.13
C ILE A 322 -7.94 15.96 16.26
N HIS A 323 -8.66 16.79 17.02
CA HIS A 323 -8.11 17.59 18.10
C HIS A 323 -8.47 17.02 19.47
N THR A 324 -7.48 16.48 20.16
CA THR A 324 -7.67 15.85 21.47
C THR A 324 -6.73 16.44 22.51
N ARG A 325 -7.22 16.58 23.75
CA ARG A 325 -6.39 16.88 24.93
C ARG A 325 -5.74 15.62 25.48
N THR A 326 -6.41 14.47 25.32
CA THR A 326 -5.76 13.16 25.47
C THR A 326 -4.69 13.05 24.39
N ARG A 327 -3.44 12.76 24.77
CA ARG A 327 -2.39 12.50 23.78
C ARG A 327 -2.60 11.12 23.14
N ILE A 328 -2.49 11.00 21.83
CA ILE A 328 -2.78 9.77 21.09
C ILE A 328 -1.60 9.37 20.21
N LEU A 329 -1.16 8.13 20.30
CA LEU A 329 -0.15 7.57 19.38
C LEU A 329 -0.80 6.61 18.36
N ASN A 330 -0.72 6.83 17.05
CA ASN A 330 -0.55 8.13 16.39
C ASN A 330 -1.90 8.88 16.37
N PRO A 331 -1.93 10.22 16.37
CA PRO A 331 -3.15 11.00 16.20
C PRO A 331 -3.85 10.68 14.86
N VAL A 332 -5.15 10.99 14.78
CA VAL A 332 -5.97 10.72 13.59
C VAL A 332 -5.47 11.48 12.36
N ILE A 333 -4.87 12.65 12.53
CA ILE A 333 -4.31 13.41 11.41
C ILE A 333 -3.28 12.60 10.62
N ALA A 334 -2.49 11.74 11.28
CA ALA A 334 -1.53 10.86 10.60
C ALA A 334 -2.23 9.83 9.68
N CYS A 335 -3.44 9.40 10.01
CA CYS A 335 -4.25 8.58 9.12
C CYS A 335 -4.66 9.36 7.87
N LEU A 336 -5.24 10.54 8.07
CA LEU A 336 -5.81 11.38 7.00
C LEU A 336 -4.74 11.92 6.06
N ALA A 337 -3.56 12.28 6.58
CA ALA A 337 -2.44 12.84 5.84
C ALA A 337 -1.68 11.81 4.98
N GLY A 338 -1.96 10.52 5.13
CA GLY A 338 -1.37 9.49 4.27
C GLY A 338 -1.26 8.11 4.91
N GLY A 339 -1.12 8.03 6.24
CA GLY A 339 -0.88 6.76 6.93
C GLY A 339 -2.06 5.78 6.90
N ARG A 340 -3.23 6.20 6.44
CA ARG A 340 -4.39 5.34 6.06
C ARG A 340 -5.17 5.92 4.88
N ASN A 341 -4.56 6.84 4.14
CA ASN A 341 -5.19 7.53 3.02
C ASN A 341 -4.21 7.52 1.85
N LYS A 342 -4.35 6.55 0.95
CA LYS A 342 -3.39 6.32 -0.14
C LYS A 342 -3.33 7.50 -1.12
N MET A 343 -4.44 8.25 -1.26
CA MET A 343 -4.50 9.46 -2.07
C MET A 343 -3.58 10.55 -1.51
N MET A 344 -3.69 10.80 -0.19
CA MET A 344 -2.86 11.79 0.48
C MET A 344 -1.40 11.34 0.61
N ALA A 345 -1.15 10.04 0.75
CA ALA A 345 0.20 9.49 0.74
C ALA A 345 0.92 9.76 -0.59
N ALA A 346 0.27 9.50 -1.73
CA ALA A 346 0.85 9.78 -3.05
C ALA A 346 1.24 11.27 -3.20
N ARG A 347 0.35 12.19 -2.80
CA ARG A 347 0.64 13.63 -2.80
C ARG A 347 1.77 14.01 -1.83
N ALA A 348 1.79 13.42 -0.63
CA ALA A 348 2.85 13.66 0.34
C ALA A 348 4.22 13.26 -0.23
N TYR A 349 4.30 12.11 -0.90
CA TYR A 349 5.52 11.63 -1.54
C TYR A 349 5.97 12.55 -2.67
N GLU A 350 5.07 13.00 -3.54
CA GLU A 350 5.41 13.90 -4.66
C GLU A 350 6.00 15.23 -4.19
N ILE A 351 5.37 15.86 -3.19
CA ILE A 351 5.87 17.13 -2.66
C ILE A 351 7.23 16.91 -1.99
N PHE A 352 7.36 15.86 -1.19
CA PHE A 352 8.62 15.58 -0.49
C PHE A 352 9.75 15.19 -1.47
N ASN A 353 9.46 14.43 -2.52
CA ASN A 353 10.41 14.11 -3.58
C ASN A 353 10.90 15.35 -4.32
N SER A 354 10.03 16.37 -4.47
CA SER A 354 10.44 17.65 -5.04
C SER A 354 11.44 18.39 -4.15
N GLU A 355 11.29 18.30 -2.82
CA GLU A 355 12.26 18.84 -1.86
C GLU A 355 13.59 18.06 -1.86
N LEU A 356 13.54 16.75 -2.10
CA LEU A 356 14.72 15.87 -2.06
C LEU A 356 15.47 15.76 -3.38
N ARG A 357 14.97 16.37 -4.46
CA ARG A 357 15.49 16.20 -5.83
C ARG A 357 16.99 16.46 -5.94
N GLU A 358 17.48 17.54 -5.31
CA GLU A 358 18.89 17.94 -5.37
C GLU A 358 19.82 17.01 -4.55
N HIS A 359 19.24 16.20 -3.67
CA HIS A 359 19.96 15.29 -2.77
C HIS A 359 20.01 13.84 -3.30
N ASN A 360 19.47 13.58 -4.50
CA ASN A 360 19.33 12.25 -5.10
C ASN A 360 18.63 11.22 -4.18
N LEU A 361 17.68 11.71 -3.38
CA LEU A 361 16.83 10.91 -2.51
C LEU A 361 15.37 11.03 -2.97
N SER A 362 14.61 9.96 -2.81
CA SER A 362 13.17 9.97 -3.07
C SER A 362 12.48 8.80 -2.38
N VAL A 363 11.21 9.01 -2.03
CA VAL A 363 10.25 7.94 -1.82
C VAL A 363 9.92 7.36 -3.20
N ARG A 364 10.30 6.10 -3.41
CA ARG A 364 9.99 5.37 -4.63
C ARG A 364 8.70 4.62 -4.41
N ALA A 365 7.72 4.86 -5.26
CA ALA A 365 6.43 4.19 -5.27
C ALA A 365 6.04 3.91 -6.73
N PRO A 366 5.15 2.94 -6.99
CA PRO A 366 4.57 2.79 -8.31
C PRO A 366 3.80 4.06 -8.71
N LEU A 367 3.77 4.37 -10.01
CA LEU A 367 3.01 5.51 -10.54
C LEU A 367 1.56 5.42 -10.06
N THR A 368 1.05 6.49 -9.46
CA THR A 368 -0.28 6.50 -8.84
C THR A 368 -1.05 7.73 -9.31
N ALA A 369 -2.05 7.51 -10.17
CA ALA A 369 -3.07 8.51 -10.43
C ALA A 369 -4.02 8.58 -9.24
N TYR A 370 -4.25 9.78 -8.72
CA TYR A 370 -5.08 10.02 -7.54
C TYR A 370 -6.22 10.99 -7.85
N ASN A 371 -7.24 11.03 -6.98
CA ASN A 371 -8.47 11.80 -7.18
C ASN A 371 -9.25 11.38 -8.44
N VAL A 372 -9.14 10.10 -8.82
CA VAL A 372 -9.77 9.53 -10.00
C VAL A 372 -11.24 9.24 -9.68
N VAL A 373 -12.18 9.75 -10.49
CA VAL A 373 -13.59 9.32 -10.38
C VAL A 373 -13.80 8.02 -11.14
N ARG A 374 -14.83 7.26 -10.76
CA ARG A 374 -15.12 5.94 -11.34
C ARG A 374 -15.12 5.92 -12.87
N ASP A 375 -15.72 6.92 -13.50
CA ASP A 375 -15.86 6.99 -14.97
C ASP A 375 -14.54 7.26 -15.71
N GLU A 376 -13.52 7.77 -15.02
CA GLU A 376 -12.18 8.03 -15.59
C GLU A 376 -11.26 6.81 -15.53
N ILE A 377 -11.60 5.80 -14.72
CA ILE A 377 -10.75 4.62 -14.47
C ILE A 377 -10.36 3.88 -15.75
N PRO A 378 -11.27 3.61 -16.72
CA PRO A 378 -10.89 2.93 -17.96
C PRO A 378 -9.78 3.65 -18.74
N MET A 379 -9.83 4.99 -18.80
CA MET A 379 -8.81 5.79 -19.50
C MET A 379 -7.45 5.68 -18.82
N TRP A 380 -7.41 5.68 -17.49
CA TRP A 380 -6.15 5.50 -16.75
C TRP A 380 -5.55 4.12 -16.98
N ILE A 381 -6.37 3.06 -17.00
CA ILE A 381 -5.91 1.69 -17.28
C ILE A 381 -5.34 1.59 -18.69
N GLU A 382 -6.02 2.16 -19.68
CA GLU A 382 -5.53 2.22 -21.06
C GLU A 382 -4.18 2.95 -21.14
N SER A 383 -4.05 4.10 -20.47
CA SER A 383 -2.79 4.86 -20.41
C SER A 383 -1.63 4.09 -19.77
N MET A 384 -1.93 3.10 -18.92
CA MET A 384 -0.97 2.22 -18.25
C MET A 384 -0.69 0.92 -19.02
N GLY A 385 -1.15 0.79 -20.27
CA GLY A 385 -0.96 -0.41 -21.09
C GLY A 385 -1.91 -1.56 -20.73
N GLY A 386 -3.12 -1.23 -20.28
CA GLY A 386 -4.20 -2.21 -20.06
C GLY A 386 -4.18 -2.93 -18.71
N HIS A 387 -3.14 -2.72 -17.90
CA HIS A 387 -2.98 -3.34 -16.59
C HIS A 387 -2.85 -2.27 -15.52
N ALA A 388 -3.55 -2.42 -14.39
CA ALA A 388 -3.44 -1.50 -13.26
C ALA A 388 -3.95 -2.13 -11.96
N VAL A 389 -3.77 -1.41 -10.86
CA VAL A 389 -4.39 -1.72 -9.57
C VAL A 389 -5.27 -0.54 -9.17
N ILE A 390 -6.57 -0.78 -9.06
CA ILE A 390 -7.52 0.18 -8.50
C ILE A 390 -7.54 -0.01 -6.99
N LYS A 391 -7.52 1.07 -6.22
CA LYS A 391 -7.65 1.01 -4.76
C LYS A 391 -8.64 2.05 -4.24
N ASP A 392 -9.47 1.61 -3.30
CA ASP A 392 -10.10 2.50 -2.33
C ASP A 392 -8.98 3.15 -1.49
N PRO A 393 -8.89 4.49 -1.49
CA PRO A 393 -7.82 5.19 -0.79
C PRO A 393 -7.84 4.97 0.73
N TYR A 394 -9.00 4.69 1.32
CA TYR A 394 -9.25 4.72 2.77
C TYR A 394 -9.33 3.33 3.42
N SER A 395 -9.50 2.29 2.61
CA SER A 395 -9.56 0.89 3.07
C SER A 395 -8.18 0.31 3.45
N ASN A 396 -8.17 -0.77 4.24
CA ASN A 396 -6.94 -1.42 4.73
C ASN A 396 -6.99 -2.96 4.59
N ALA A 397 -5.86 -3.63 4.85
CA ALA A 397 -5.74 -5.10 4.87
C ALA A 397 -6.17 -5.79 3.56
N GLY A 398 -5.88 -5.15 2.42
CA GLY A 398 -6.24 -5.66 1.10
C GLY A 398 -7.70 -5.52 0.71
N GLN A 399 -8.52 -4.92 1.56
CA GLN A 399 -9.90 -4.59 1.21
C GLN A 399 -9.91 -3.36 0.29
N GLY A 400 -10.82 -3.37 -0.68
CA GLY A 400 -10.91 -2.32 -1.68
C GLY A 400 -9.67 -2.22 -2.57
N VAL A 401 -9.11 -3.36 -2.98
CA VAL A 401 -8.00 -3.44 -3.93
C VAL A 401 -8.41 -4.38 -5.06
N TRP A 402 -8.32 -3.92 -6.30
CA TRP A 402 -8.69 -4.69 -7.49
C TRP A 402 -7.55 -4.65 -8.50
N THR A 403 -7.02 -5.83 -8.83
CA THR A 403 -6.02 -6.01 -9.87
C THR A 403 -6.72 -6.18 -11.21
N ILE A 404 -6.44 -5.28 -12.15
CA ILE A 404 -7.04 -5.29 -13.48
C ILE A 404 -6.01 -5.82 -14.47
N THR A 405 -6.32 -6.96 -15.06
CA THR A 405 -5.48 -7.63 -16.06
C THR A 405 -6.20 -7.95 -17.36
N ASN A 406 -7.51 -7.73 -17.41
CA ASN A 406 -8.37 -7.94 -18.56
C ASN A 406 -9.68 -7.14 -18.40
N GLU A 407 -10.50 -7.11 -19.45
CA GLU A 407 -11.77 -6.37 -19.48
C GLU A 407 -12.80 -6.91 -18.45
N LYS A 408 -12.83 -8.23 -18.22
CA LYS A 408 -13.73 -8.83 -17.23
C LYS A 408 -13.44 -8.37 -15.81
N ASP A 409 -12.16 -8.20 -15.45
CA ASP A 409 -11.76 -7.64 -14.16
C ASP A 409 -12.31 -6.21 -14.00
N LEU A 410 -12.18 -5.40 -15.06
CA LEU A 410 -12.65 -4.03 -15.10
C LEU A 410 -14.18 -3.96 -14.99
N ASP A 411 -14.91 -4.73 -15.79
CA ASP A 411 -16.37 -4.81 -15.75
C ASP A 411 -16.87 -5.24 -14.37
N SER A 412 -16.20 -6.22 -13.76
CA SER A 412 -16.53 -6.69 -12.41
C SER A 412 -16.40 -5.55 -11.40
N PHE A 413 -15.29 -4.81 -11.43
CA PHE A 413 -15.11 -3.62 -10.58
C PHE A 413 -16.15 -2.53 -10.86
N MET A 414 -16.40 -2.25 -12.14
CA MET A 414 -17.36 -1.24 -12.58
C MET A 414 -18.80 -1.63 -12.27
N SER A 415 -19.11 -2.88 -11.93
CA SER A 415 -20.45 -3.30 -11.51
C SER A 415 -20.72 -3.12 -10.01
N LEU A 416 -19.68 -2.85 -9.21
CA LEU A 416 -19.79 -2.72 -7.76
C LEU A 416 -20.37 -1.37 -7.35
N ASP A 417 -21.16 -1.39 -6.27
CA ASP A 417 -21.52 -0.19 -5.54
C ASP A 417 -20.38 0.19 -4.60
N HIS A 418 -19.98 1.46 -4.65
CA HIS A 418 -18.86 1.99 -3.88
C HIS A 418 -19.35 3.04 -2.89
N ARG A 419 -18.76 3.05 -1.69
CA ARG A 419 -19.09 4.04 -0.64
C ARG A 419 -18.50 5.42 -0.95
N TYR A 420 -17.32 5.45 -1.55
CA TYR A 420 -16.55 6.65 -1.84
C TYR A 420 -16.52 6.90 -3.35
N ASP A 421 -16.41 8.17 -3.73
CA ASP A 421 -16.48 8.59 -5.14
C ASP A 421 -15.08 8.68 -5.77
N LYS A 422 -14.03 8.66 -4.95
CA LYS A 422 -12.65 8.81 -5.39
C LYS A 422 -11.83 7.55 -5.18
N PHE A 423 -11.05 7.23 -6.21
CA PHE A 423 -10.13 6.10 -6.23
C PHE A 423 -8.70 6.58 -6.47
N ILE A 424 -7.76 5.66 -6.24
CA ILE A 424 -6.46 5.73 -6.87
C ILE A 424 -6.32 4.61 -7.90
N VAL A 425 -5.67 4.92 -9.03
CA VAL A 425 -5.26 3.94 -10.04
C VAL A 425 -3.74 3.92 -10.04
N GLN A 426 -3.18 2.79 -9.64
CA GLN A 426 -1.74 2.61 -9.48
C GLN A 426 -1.21 1.63 -10.52
N SER A 427 -0.01 1.88 -11.03
CA SER A 427 0.68 0.96 -11.93
C SER A 427 0.86 -0.41 -11.26
N LEU A 428 0.39 -1.45 -11.94
CA LEU A 428 0.51 -2.84 -11.53
C LEU A 428 1.96 -3.29 -11.65
N VAL A 429 2.49 -3.79 -10.53
CA VAL A 429 3.77 -4.48 -10.45
C VAL A 429 3.46 -5.97 -10.50
N GLY A 430 3.82 -6.62 -11.59
CA GLY A 430 3.52 -8.02 -11.86
C GLY A 430 4.71 -8.74 -12.48
N ASN A 431 4.45 -9.68 -13.39
CA ASN A 431 5.48 -10.23 -14.25
C ASN A 431 5.90 -9.22 -15.33
N SER A 432 7.10 -9.34 -15.89
CA SER A 432 7.58 -8.45 -16.94
C SER A 432 6.75 -8.45 -18.22
N SER A 433 5.99 -9.52 -18.47
CA SER A 433 5.08 -9.66 -19.60
C SER A 433 3.69 -9.05 -19.40
N TRP A 434 3.27 -8.77 -18.16
CA TRP A 434 1.92 -8.26 -17.84
C TRP A 434 1.94 -7.26 -16.68
N SER A 435 2.96 -6.40 -16.63
CA SER A 435 2.97 -5.22 -15.73
C SER A 435 2.53 -3.98 -16.47
N SER A 436 2.14 -2.93 -15.73
CA SER A 436 1.83 -1.65 -16.35
C SER A 436 3.03 -1.06 -17.09
N THR A 437 2.74 -0.35 -18.17
CA THR A 437 3.70 0.47 -18.90
C THR A 437 3.53 1.92 -18.48
N THR A 438 4.63 2.58 -18.10
CA THR A 438 4.60 4.00 -17.72
C THR A 438 5.75 4.75 -18.38
N GLN A 439 5.63 6.09 -18.47
CA GLN A 439 6.67 6.95 -19.06
C GLN A 439 7.97 6.93 -18.23
N ASP A 440 7.87 6.78 -16.92
CA ASP A 440 8.99 6.77 -15.98
C ASP A 440 9.61 5.37 -15.79
N GLY A 441 9.15 4.39 -16.57
CA GLY A 441 9.62 3.00 -16.55
C GLY A 441 8.62 2.01 -15.93
N CYS A 442 8.98 0.72 -15.95
CA CYS A 442 8.16 -0.36 -15.43
C CYS A 442 8.84 -1.01 -14.23
N PHE A 443 8.04 -1.43 -13.25
CA PHE A 443 8.50 -2.27 -12.15
C PHE A 443 7.98 -3.69 -12.31
N TYR A 444 8.85 -4.65 -12.08
CA TYR A 444 8.52 -6.07 -12.11
C TYR A 444 8.87 -6.71 -10.77
N HIS A 445 8.04 -7.64 -10.31
CA HIS A 445 8.35 -8.37 -9.08
C HIS A 445 9.59 -9.23 -9.25
N VAL A 446 10.54 -9.12 -8.30
CA VAL A 446 11.63 -10.10 -8.16
C VAL A 446 11.07 -11.42 -7.65
N GLY A 447 10.16 -11.35 -6.67
CA GLY A 447 9.53 -12.51 -6.04
C GLY A 447 10.48 -13.32 -5.15
N THR A 448 10.01 -14.48 -4.70
CA THR A 448 10.81 -15.43 -3.92
C THR A 448 11.86 -16.14 -4.79
N ILE A 449 12.88 -16.71 -4.15
CA ILE A 449 13.73 -17.71 -4.80
C ILE A 449 12.83 -18.85 -5.35
N PRO A 450 13.05 -19.32 -6.59
CA PRO A 450 12.28 -20.42 -7.15
C PRO A 450 12.30 -21.65 -6.24
N ASN A 451 11.13 -22.26 -6.02
CA ASN A 451 11.07 -23.52 -5.28
C ASN A 451 11.51 -24.71 -6.17
N LYS A 452 11.41 -25.95 -5.65
CA LYS A 452 11.79 -27.17 -6.41
C LYS A 452 11.01 -27.37 -7.72
N ASN A 453 9.83 -26.76 -7.84
CA ASN A 453 9.01 -26.80 -9.05
C ASN A 453 9.28 -25.59 -9.96
N SER A 454 10.33 -24.81 -9.70
CA SER A 454 10.66 -23.55 -10.37
C SER A 454 9.58 -22.45 -10.23
N ASN A 455 8.71 -22.58 -9.22
CA ASN A 455 7.70 -21.57 -8.96
C ASN A 455 8.30 -20.40 -8.19
N ILE A 456 8.10 -19.19 -8.71
CA ILE A 456 8.35 -17.91 -8.04
C ILE A 456 7.02 -17.40 -7.51
N PHE A 457 7.02 -16.84 -6.30
CA PHE A 457 5.83 -16.22 -5.73
C PHE A 457 6.09 -14.74 -5.50
N VAL A 458 5.07 -13.91 -5.68
CA VAL A 458 5.13 -12.53 -5.18
C VAL A 458 5.24 -12.54 -3.67
N SER A 459 6.12 -11.70 -3.16
CA SER A 459 6.22 -11.40 -1.74
C SER A 459 6.28 -9.90 -1.52
N ASP A 460 5.72 -9.47 -0.40
CA ASP A 460 6.00 -8.17 0.17
C ASP A 460 6.83 -8.29 1.44
N ILE A 461 7.45 -7.18 1.83
CA ILE A 461 8.15 -7.03 3.09
C ILE A 461 7.49 -5.87 3.83
N ARG A 462 7.00 -6.12 5.03
CA ARG A 462 6.57 -5.05 5.93
C ARG A 462 7.74 -4.65 6.80
N MET A 463 8.19 -3.40 6.67
CA MET A 463 9.19 -2.80 7.55
C MET A 463 8.50 -1.82 8.49
N MET A 464 8.69 -2.01 9.80
CA MET A 464 8.18 -1.10 10.82
C MET A 464 9.31 -0.28 11.43
N VAL A 465 9.04 0.99 11.65
CA VAL A 465 9.97 1.94 12.25
C VAL A 465 9.30 2.70 13.38
N ALA A 466 10.11 3.13 14.34
CA ALA A 466 9.74 4.11 15.33
C ALA A 466 10.79 5.21 15.36
N ALA A 467 10.36 6.43 15.62
CA ALA A 467 11.23 7.56 15.92
C ALA A 467 11.26 7.79 17.43
N ALA A 468 12.43 8.19 17.92
CA ALA A 468 12.65 8.69 19.27
C ALA A 468 13.46 9.99 19.20
N SER A 469 13.84 10.53 20.37
CA SER A 469 14.70 11.71 20.46
C SER A 469 16.07 11.55 19.75
N ASP A 470 16.58 10.35 19.55
CA ASP A 470 17.84 10.07 18.82
C ASP A 470 17.61 9.60 17.36
N GLY A 471 16.41 9.79 16.83
CA GLY A 471 16.07 9.50 15.43
C GLY A 471 15.29 8.21 15.21
N PHE A 472 15.24 7.77 13.95
CA PHE A 472 14.55 6.56 13.53
C PHE A 472 15.34 5.29 13.84
N ARG A 473 14.60 4.20 14.07
CA ARG A 473 15.13 2.84 14.19
C ARG A 473 14.15 1.81 13.62
N PRO A 474 14.64 0.66 13.10
CA PRO A 474 13.77 -0.45 12.74
C PRO A 474 13.20 -1.11 14.02
N VAL A 475 11.95 -1.53 13.96
CA VAL A 475 11.23 -2.14 15.09
C VAL A 475 10.94 -3.61 14.82
N SER A 476 10.41 -3.91 13.64
CA SER A 476 10.09 -5.27 13.23
C SER A 476 10.03 -5.36 11.72
N THR A 477 10.35 -6.53 11.18
CA THR A 477 10.18 -6.83 9.77
C THR A 477 9.69 -8.25 9.57
N TYR A 478 8.81 -8.46 8.61
CA TYR A 478 8.34 -9.79 8.20
C TYR A 478 7.85 -9.71 6.76
N ALA A 479 7.70 -10.85 6.10
CA ALA A 479 7.24 -10.91 4.72
C ALA A 479 5.94 -11.70 4.61
N ARG A 480 5.18 -11.42 3.55
CA ARG A 480 3.98 -12.19 3.19
C ARG A 480 4.09 -12.63 1.75
N ARG A 481 3.76 -13.90 1.50
CA ARG A 481 3.76 -14.49 0.16
C ARG A 481 2.36 -14.56 -0.42
N ALA A 482 2.23 -14.39 -1.73
CA ALA A 482 1.00 -14.68 -2.46
C ALA A 482 0.62 -16.17 -2.38
N ARG A 483 -0.64 -16.48 -2.71
CA ARG A 483 -1.16 -17.85 -2.66
C ARG A 483 -0.66 -18.68 -3.84
N ASN A 484 -0.71 -18.10 -5.03
CA ASN A 484 -0.39 -18.76 -6.29
C ASN A 484 0.97 -18.29 -6.83
N PRO A 485 1.68 -19.15 -7.59
CA PRO A 485 2.89 -18.74 -8.31
C PRO A 485 2.64 -17.59 -9.27
N LEU A 486 3.65 -16.74 -9.48
CA LEU A 486 3.61 -15.67 -10.48
C LEU A 486 3.92 -16.26 -11.86
N ILE A 487 2.88 -16.47 -12.67
CA ILE A 487 3.02 -17.05 -14.02
C ILE A 487 3.62 -16.05 -15.02
N ARG A 488 4.26 -16.60 -16.07
CA ARG A 488 4.88 -15.80 -17.12
C ARG A 488 3.86 -15.23 -18.07
N ARG A 489 2.81 -15.94 -18.46
CA ARG A 489 1.71 -15.38 -19.26
C ARG A 489 0.39 -15.71 -18.61
N LEU A 490 -0.54 -14.78 -18.62
CA LEU A 490 -1.86 -14.95 -17.98
C LEU A 490 -2.63 -16.14 -18.58
N GLU A 491 -2.38 -16.47 -19.84
CA GLU A 491 -2.96 -17.60 -20.57
C GLU A 491 -2.32 -18.96 -20.24
N ASP A 492 -1.21 -19.00 -19.50
CA ASP A 492 -0.60 -20.27 -19.07
C ASP A 492 -1.47 -20.99 -18.00
N ASP A 493 -2.35 -20.26 -17.29
CA ASP A 493 -3.35 -20.81 -16.35
C ASP A 493 -4.63 -19.94 -16.37
N PRO A 494 -5.65 -20.32 -17.15
CA PRO A 494 -6.89 -19.55 -17.28
C PRO A 494 -7.73 -19.45 -16.00
N ASP A 495 -7.52 -20.36 -15.04
CA ASP A 495 -8.22 -20.37 -13.76
C ASP A 495 -7.49 -19.52 -12.70
N ALA A 496 -6.23 -19.14 -12.97
CA ALA A 496 -5.46 -18.27 -12.09
C ALA A 496 -6.03 -16.85 -12.09
N THR A 497 -6.35 -16.35 -10.90
CA THR A 497 -6.70 -14.93 -10.72
C THR A 497 -5.45 -14.10 -10.47
N SER A 498 -5.41 -12.90 -11.04
CA SER A 498 -4.35 -11.92 -10.78
C SER A 498 -4.19 -11.63 -9.27
N TRP A 499 -5.29 -11.53 -8.53
CA TRP A 499 -5.27 -11.40 -7.08
C TRP A 499 -4.68 -12.61 -6.35
N GLY A 500 -4.89 -13.83 -6.84
CA GLY A 500 -4.25 -15.02 -6.27
C GLY A 500 -2.72 -15.00 -6.38
N MET A 501 -2.18 -14.34 -7.41
CA MET A 501 -0.75 -14.22 -7.68
C MET A 501 -0.10 -12.98 -7.08
N LEU A 502 -0.84 -11.88 -6.94
CA LEU A 502 -0.32 -10.60 -6.46
C LEU A 502 -0.72 -10.27 -5.00
N GLY A 503 -1.85 -10.82 -4.54
CA GLY A 503 -2.40 -10.55 -3.22
C GLY A 503 -1.62 -11.25 -2.11
N THR A 504 -0.89 -10.48 -1.31
CA THR A 504 -0.08 -10.97 -0.18
C THR A 504 -0.81 -10.92 1.17
N ASN A 505 -1.93 -10.20 1.27
CA ASN A 505 -2.70 -10.05 2.50
C ASN A 505 -3.07 -11.39 3.13
N LEU A 506 -2.88 -11.54 4.45
CA LEU A 506 -3.10 -12.80 5.16
C LEU A 506 -4.56 -13.03 5.58
N SER A 507 -5.36 -11.96 5.65
CA SER A 507 -6.76 -12.02 6.03
C SER A 507 -7.60 -12.58 4.88
N VAL A 508 -8.40 -13.60 5.18
CA VAL A 508 -9.33 -14.20 4.23
C VAL A 508 -10.73 -14.09 4.79
N ARG A 509 -11.66 -13.62 3.96
CA ARG A 509 -13.08 -13.62 4.29
C ARG A 509 -13.67 -14.97 3.90
N ASN A 510 -14.21 -15.68 4.87
CA ASN A 510 -14.88 -16.95 4.66
C ASN A 510 -16.27 -16.73 4.02
N SER A 511 -16.86 -17.78 3.46
CA SER A 511 -18.17 -17.72 2.80
C SER A 511 -19.31 -17.32 3.74
N ASP A 512 -19.19 -17.62 5.03
CA ASP A 512 -20.12 -17.22 6.09
C ASP A 512 -19.93 -15.77 6.56
N GLY A 513 -19.01 -15.02 5.93
CA GLY A 513 -18.69 -13.64 6.28
C GLY A 513 -17.73 -13.49 7.46
N SER A 514 -17.33 -14.59 8.12
CA SER A 514 -16.30 -14.58 9.16
C SER A 514 -14.91 -14.36 8.55
N TRP A 515 -13.93 -14.05 9.40
CA TRP A 515 -12.55 -13.81 8.99
C TRP A 515 -11.63 -14.91 9.50
N SER A 516 -10.77 -15.41 8.62
CA SER A 516 -9.66 -16.31 8.93
C SER A 516 -8.32 -15.68 8.55
N THR A 517 -7.22 -16.29 8.96
CA THR A 517 -5.86 -15.85 8.65
C THR A 517 -5.04 -17.00 8.09
N GLU A 518 -4.47 -16.84 6.89
CA GLU A 518 -3.59 -17.82 6.25
C GLU A 518 -2.14 -17.69 6.75
N SER A 519 -1.90 -18.05 8.01
CA SER A 519 -0.59 -17.95 8.67
C SER A 519 0.54 -18.73 7.98
N GLN A 520 0.22 -19.71 7.13
CA GLN A 520 1.22 -20.47 6.36
C GLN A 520 1.92 -19.64 5.28
N ARG A 521 1.32 -18.52 4.85
CA ARG A 521 1.92 -17.57 3.88
C ARG A 521 2.75 -16.47 4.55
N LEU A 522 2.73 -16.42 5.89
CA LEU A 522 3.62 -15.56 6.66
C LEU A 522 5.04 -16.12 6.57
N MET A 523 5.96 -15.29 6.09
CA MET A 523 7.39 -15.60 6.01
C MET A 523 8.12 -14.86 7.13
N LEU A 524 8.60 -15.62 8.11
CA LEU A 524 9.30 -15.08 9.26
C LEU A 524 10.72 -14.64 8.88
N MET A 525 11.30 -13.73 9.67
CA MET A 525 12.72 -13.36 9.55
C MET A 525 13.64 -14.36 10.25
N ASP A 526 13.26 -15.64 10.19
CA ASP A 526 13.96 -16.74 10.83
C ASP A 526 14.93 -17.43 9.86
N ARG A 527 15.71 -18.39 10.36
CA ARG A 527 16.66 -19.16 9.55
C ARG A 527 16.03 -19.97 8.42
N LYS A 528 14.72 -20.26 8.49
CA LYS A 528 14.01 -21.16 7.58
C LYS A 528 13.39 -20.42 6.39
N ASP A 529 12.78 -19.28 6.65
CA ASP A 529 11.98 -18.54 5.66
C ASP A 529 12.77 -17.44 4.99
N PHE A 530 13.66 -16.75 5.71
CA PHE A 530 14.34 -15.54 5.20
C PHE A 530 15.06 -15.80 3.87
N ASN A 531 15.78 -16.91 3.77
CA ASN A 531 16.53 -17.24 2.55
C ASN A 531 15.63 -17.47 1.33
N GLN A 532 14.35 -17.81 1.50
CA GLN A 532 13.42 -17.97 0.39
C GLN A 532 13.02 -16.61 -0.22
N LEU A 533 13.23 -15.49 0.47
CA LEU A 533 12.93 -14.15 -0.04
C LEU A 533 13.96 -13.66 -1.07
N GLY A 534 15.17 -14.22 -1.07
CA GLY A 534 16.23 -13.79 -2.00
C GLY A 534 16.72 -12.37 -1.76
N ILE A 535 16.63 -11.86 -0.52
CA ILE A 535 17.07 -10.52 -0.13
C ILE A 535 18.27 -10.58 0.82
N GLY A 536 19.11 -9.56 0.76
CA GLY A 536 20.28 -9.39 1.62
C GLY A 536 20.18 -8.17 2.53
N ILE A 537 21.33 -7.75 3.04
CA ILE A 537 21.43 -6.61 3.96
C ILE A 537 21.15 -5.29 3.25
N ASP A 538 21.51 -5.20 1.98
CA ASP A 538 21.35 -3.98 1.18
C ASP A 538 19.87 -3.71 0.87
N GLU A 539 19.07 -4.74 0.56
CA GLU A 539 17.63 -4.60 0.39
C GLU A 539 16.92 -4.26 1.71
N LEU A 540 17.38 -4.79 2.86
CA LEU A 540 16.85 -4.41 4.17
C LEU A 540 17.15 -2.93 4.50
N ILE A 541 18.36 -2.47 4.21
CA ILE A 541 18.76 -1.06 4.34
C ILE A 541 17.91 -0.17 3.42
N ASP A 542 17.77 -0.56 2.16
CA ASP A 542 16.99 0.17 1.15
C ASP A 542 15.52 0.26 1.58
N GLY A 543 14.94 -0.84 2.07
CA GLY A 543 13.58 -0.89 2.60
C GLY A 543 13.37 -0.05 3.85
N TYR A 544 14.35 -0.03 4.77
CA TYR A 544 14.32 0.85 5.94
C TYR A 544 14.35 2.32 5.57
N ILE A 545 15.26 2.73 4.68
CA ILE A 545 15.34 4.11 4.21
C ILE A 545 14.04 4.52 3.51
N GLN A 546 13.51 3.68 2.61
CA GLN A 546 12.24 3.96 1.93
C GLN A 546 11.07 4.11 2.92
N THR A 547 11.05 3.31 3.99
CA THR A 547 10.07 3.43 5.06
C THR A 547 10.22 4.75 5.83
N VAL A 548 11.44 5.14 6.20
CA VAL A 548 11.68 6.41 6.89
C VAL A 548 11.28 7.60 6.03
N LEU A 549 11.68 7.62 4.75
CA LEU A 549 11.32 8.71 3.83
C LEU A 549 9.80 8.83 3.66
N SER A 550 9.07 7.71 3.56
CA SER A 550 7.61 7.74 3.42
C SER A 550 6.91 8.25 4.68
N VAL A 551 7.45 7.94 5.85
CA VAL A 551 6.95 8.45 7.14
C VAL A 551 7.19 9.95 7.26
N ILE A 552 8.38 10.44 6.93
CA ILE A 552 8.71 11.88 6.96
C ILE A 552 7.80 12.66 6.01
N ALA A 553 7.57 12.14 4.80
CA ALA A 553 6.67 12.76 3.84
C ALA A 553 5.25 12.97 4.43
N ILE A 554 4.71 11.92 5.06
CA ILE A 554 3.37 11.95 5.67
C ILE A 554 3.35 12.85 6.92
N ASP A 555 4.40 12.82 7.75
CA ASP A 555 4.50 13.70 8.91
C ASP A 555 4.54 15.18 8.50
N LYS A 556 5.31 15.52 7.47
CA LYS A 556 5.30 16.87 6.87
C LYS A 556 3.93 17.24 6.30
N MET A 557 3.20 16.29 5.71
CA MET A 557 1.81 16.52 5.28
C MET A 557 0.89 16.78 6.47
N CYS A 558 1.06 16.08 7.60
CA CYS A 558 0.33 16.38 8.84
C CYS A 558 0.56 17.83 9.28
N GLN A 559 1.82 18.27 9.28
CA GLN A 559 2.18 19.64 9.66
C GLN A 559 1.59 20.69 8.71
N ARG A 560 1.49 20.40 7.40
CA ARG A 560 0.82 21.30 6.45
C ARG A 560 -0.69 21.41 6.67
N LEU A 561 -1.32 20.32 7.09
CA LEU A 561 -2.77 20.27 7.35
C LEU A 561 -3.15 20.84 8.72
N VAL A 562 -2.17 21.25 9.54
CA VAL A 562 -2.39 21.82 10.86
C VAL A 562 -1.75 23.21 10.92
N ASP A 563 -2.59 24.25 10.91
CA ASP A 563 -2.17 25.65 11.09
C ASP A 563 -2.61 26.15 12.48
N ASN A 564 -1.67 26.70 13.25
CA ASN A 564 -1.91 27.20 14.62
C ASN A 564 -2.71 26.21 15.51
N ASP A 565 -2.30 24.93 15.49
CA ASP A 565 -2.95 23.81 16.19
C ASP A 565 -4.43 23.59 15.81
N ARG A 566 -4.84 24.07 14.62
CA ARG A 566 -6.16 23.81 14.03
C ARG A 566 -6.00 23.07 12.71
N PHE A 567 -6.93 22.15 12.47
CA PHE A 567 -6.95 21.38 11.23
C PHE A 567 -7.52 22.26 10.12
N ASP A 568 -6.77 22.42 9.04
CA ASP A 568 -7.20 23.19 7.88
C ASP A 568 -8.12 22.32 7.00
N CYS A 569 -9.41 22.34 7.32
CA CYS A 569 -10.44 21.63 6.57
C CYS A 569 -10.51 22.07 5.10
N ASN A 570 -10.22 23.34 4.79
CA ASN A 570 -10.31 23.86 3.42
C ASN A 570 -9.15 23.34 2.57
N LEU A 571 -7.93 23.37 3.12
CA LEU A 571 -6.78 22.76 2.49
C LEU A 571 -7.00 21.25 2.33
N PHE A 572 -7.48 20.55 3.37
CA PHE A 572 -7.76 19.12 3.27
C PHE A 572 -8.79 18.80 2.18
N ARG A 573 -9.92 19.52 2.12
CA ARG A 573 -10.92 19.33 1.05
C ARG A 573 -10.34 19.59 -0.34
N THR A 574 -9.46 20.58 -0.47
CA THR A 574 -8.77 20.86 -1.74
C THR A 574 -7.83 19.71 -2.13
N LEU A 575 -7.17 19.10 -1.15
CA LEU A 575 -6.22 18.02 -1.38
C LEU A 575 -6.88 16.63 -1.51
N ASN A 576 -8.03 16.42 -0.88
CA ASN A 576 -8.80 15.19 -0.91
C ASN A 576 -10.29 15.56 -1.09
N PRO A 577 -10.74 15.90 -2.31
CA PRO A 577 -12.12 16.32 -2.57
C PRO A 577 -13.07 15.11 -2.69
N ASP A 578 -13.25 14.39 -1.59
CA ASP A 578 -14.20 13.28 -1.44
C ASP A 578 -15.17 13.62 -0.32
N GLU A 579 -16.40 14.01 -0.67
CA GLU A 579 -17.38 14.48 0.31
C GLU A 579 -17.88 13.35 1.23
N ALA A 580 -17.85 12.09 0.77
CA ALA A 580 -18.19 10.95 1.61
C ALA A 580 -17.17 10.82 2.75
N LEU A 581 -15.86 10.88 2.47
CA LEU A 581 -14.84 10.93 3.52
C LEU A 581 -15.00 12.15 4.42
N ILE A 582 -15.17 13.35 3.83
CA ILE A 582 -15.24 14.60 4.60
C ILE A 582 -16.41 14.57 5.60
N SER A 583 -17.56 13.99 5.20
CA SER A 583 -18.72 13.84 6.06
C SER A 583 -18.50 12.90 7.26
N GLU A 584 -17.51 12.01 7.18
CA GLU A 584 -17.16 11.09 8.27
C GLU A 584 -16.26 11.73 9.32
N ILE A 585 -15.55 12.81 9.01
CA ILE A 585 -14.50 13.33 9.89
C ILE A 585 -15.10 13.97 11.15
N THR A 586 -14.72 13.45 12.31
CA THR A 586 -15.03 14.06 13.61
C THR A 586 -13.99 15.13 13.95
N LEU A 587 -14.45 16.37 14.17
CA LEU A 587 -13.58 17.51 14.50
C LEU A 587 -13.33 17.67 16.01
#